data_AF-A0A5N6TVA6-F1
#
_entry.id   AF-A0A5N6TVA6-F1
#
_cell.length_a   1.000
_cell.length_b   1.000
_cell.length_c   1.000
_cell.angle_alpha   90.00
_cell.angle_beta   90.00
_cell.angle_gamma   90.00
#
_symmetry.space_group_name_H-M   'P 1'
#
loop_
_entity.id
_entity.type
_entity.pdbx_description
1 polymer ?
#
loop_
_entity_poly.entity_id
_entity_poly.type
_entity_poly.pdbx_seq_one_letter_code
_entity_poly.pdbx_strand_id
1 'polypeptide(L)'
;MLLLDYHNVLIHSLLTERFSGAPPASIDQIASDFDGVTFHLSTPESKTKILISIQVKCFRELVQYGAQQVLEREYGPYIVAPEPGYDFSVQIDLEDLPADQEARDDLIMRLALMKRNAMAAPFERAFDEFTQLAEEASKYSSEAAPQGVKEGGDLMAIHYREEEAIYIKASHDRVTVIFSTVFREETDRIFGRVFLQEFVDSRKRNNISQNAPQVLFRNDPPLELAGVPGLKGSGEDKVSYVTFVLFPRHMTPQRRFDNISHIQIFRDYFHYHIKASKAYIHTRMRKRTADFLQVLNRARPENEEREKKTASGRTFRVQA
;
A
#
# COMPACT_ATOMS: atom_id res chain seq x y z
N MET A 1 9.00 -10.92 -2.90
CA MET A 1 8.32 -9.76 -3.48
C MET A 1 8.85 -8.49 -2.81
N LEU A 2 9.33 -7.51 -3.58
CA LEU A 2 9.89 -6.26 -3.05
C LEU A 2 8.86 -5.13 -3.08
N LEU A 3 8.28 -4.83 -4.25
CA LEU A 3 7.12 -3.96 -4.37
C LEU A 3 5.84 -4.80 -4.28
N LEU A 4 4.78 -4.23 -3.72
CA LEU A 4 3.48 -4.86 -3.69
C LEU A 4 2.75 -4.59 -5.00
N ASP A 5 1.94 -5.55 -5.46
CA ASP A 5 1.09 -5.36 -6.64
C ASP A 5 -0.03 -4.35 -6.34
N TYR A 6 -0.42 -3.56 -7.36
CA TYR A 6 -1.47 -2.54 -7.21
C TYR A 6 -2.89 -3.07 -7.39
N HIS A 7 -3.02 -4.18 -8.11
CA HIS A 7 -4.30 -4.81 -8.43
C HIS A 7 -4.59 -5.94 -7.45
N ASN A 8 -5.87 -6.24 -7.26
CA ASN A 8 -6.27 -7.41 -6.49
C ASN A 8 -6.01 -8.69 -7.29
N VAL A 9 -5.01 -9.46 -6.87
CA VAL A 9 -4.57 -10.68 -7.57
C VAL A 9 -5.68 -11.72 -7.67
N LEU A 10 -6.55 -11.84 -6.66
CA LEU A 10 -7.66 -12.80 -6.67
C LEU A 10 -8.69 -12.43 -7.72
N ILE A 11 -9.11 -11.15 -7.76
CA ILE A 11 -10.05 -10.66 -8.79
C ILE A 11 -9.45 -10.85 -10.18
N HIS A 12 -8.19 -10.47 -10.37
CA HIS A 12 -7.51 -10.63 -11.63
C HIS A 12 -7.48 -12.10 -12.08
N SER A 13 -6.98 -13.02 -11.26
CA SER A 13 -6.90 -14.44 -11.60
C SER A 13 -8.28 -15.05 -11.87
N LEU A 14 -9.29 -14.71 -11.09
CA LEU A 14 -10.65 -15.22 -11.26
C LEU A 14 -11.25 -14.74 -12.59
N LEU A 15 -11.11 -13.45 -12.91
CA LEU A 15 -11.64 -12.90 -14.16
C LEU A 15 -10.88 -13.43 -15.37
N THR A 16 -9.55 -13.58 -15.30
CA THR A 16 -8.77 -14.24 -16.37
C THR A 16 -9.28 -15.65 -16.64
N GLU A 17 -9.57 -16.44 -15.59
CA GLU A 17 -10.15 -17.78 -15.75
C GLU A 17 -11.54 -17.70 -16.41
N ARG A 18 -12.40 -16.80 -15.96
CA ARG A 18 -13.78 -16.69 -16.47
C ARG A 18 -13.86 -16.15 -17.89
N PHE A 19 -12.93 -15.28 -18.30
CA PHE A 19 -12.89 -14.70 -19.66
C PHE A 19 -12.22 -15.62 -20.67
N SER A 20 -11.62 -16.74 -20.24
CA SER A 20 -10.94 -17.71 -21.12
C SER A 20 -11.89 -18.52 -22.02
N GLY A 21 -13.21 -18.37 -21.86
CA GLY A 21 -14.22 -19.18 -22.56
C GLY A 21 -14.57 -20.50 -21.84
N ALA A 22 -14.15 -20.65 -20.58
CA ALA A 22 -14.58 -21.74 -19.72
C ALA A 22 -16.11 -21.70 -19.50
N PRO A 23 -16.77 -22.86 -19.27
CA PRO A 23 -18.20 -22.90 -19.00
C PRO A 23 -18.60 -21.98 -17.83
N PRO A 24 -19.67 -21.17 -17.96
CA PRO A 24 -20.13 -20.29 -16.90
C PRO A 24 -20.39 -21.06 -15.59
N ALA A 25 -19.82 -20.56 -14.50
CA ALA A 25 -19.92 -21.17 -13.17
C ALA A 25 -20.61 -20.20 -12.21
N SER A 26 -21.31 -20.76 -11.21
CA SER A 26 -21.84 -19.94 -10.12
C SER A 26 -20.68 -19.43 -9.28
N ILE A 27 -20.66 -18.13 -9.02
CA ILE A 27 -19.66 -17.47 -8.18
C ILE A 27 -20.40 -16.84 -7.00
N ASP A 28 -19.84 -17.04 -5.81
CA ASP A 28 -20.23 -16.35 -4.58
C ASP A 28 -18.99 -16.36 -3.69
N GLN A 29 -18.21 -15.29 -3.75
CA GLN A 29 -16.92 -15.19 -3.08
C GLN A 29 -16.71 -13.79 -2.50
N ILE A 30 -16.28 -13.75 -1.25
CA ILE A 30 -15.85 -12.53 -0.58
C ILE A 30 -14.32 -12.51 -0.56
N ALA A 31 -13.73 -11.43 -1.04
CA ALA A 31 -12.29 -11.22 -1.03
C ALA A 31 -11.95 -9.97 -0.20
N SER A 32 -11.02 -10.09 0.74
CA SER A 32 -10.51 -8.94 1.48
C SER A 32 -9.28 -8.36 0.79
N ASP A 33 -9.12 -7.05 0.87
CA ASP A 33 -7.95 -6.32 0.41
C ASP A 33 -7.37 -5.50 1.58
N PHE A 34 -6.23 -4.85 1.37
CA PHE A 34 -5.65 -3.97 2.36
C PHE A 34 -6.61 -2.84 2.75
N ASP A 35 -6.38 -2.26 3.93
CA ASP A 35 -7.16 -1.15 4.49
C ASP A 35 -8.61 -1.46 4.87
N GLY A 36 -8.90 -2.76 5.05
CA GLY A 36 -10.25 -3.20 5.43
C GLY A 36 -11.25 -3.08 4.28
N VAL A 37 -10.76 -2.96 3.04
CA VAL A 37 -11.59 -3.02 1.84
C VAL A 37 -12.07 -4.45 1.64
N THR A 38 -13.35 -4.59 1.33
CA THR A 38 -13.97 -5.90 1.07
C THR A 38 -14.59 -5.89 -0.32
N PHE A 39 -14.32 -6.92 -1.09
CA PHE A 39 -14.93 -7.21 -2.37
C PHE A 39 -15.90 -8.38 -2.25
N HIS A 40 -16.94 -8.33 -3.06
CA HIS A 40 -17.85 -9.46 -3.26
C HIS A 40 -18.01 -9.69 -4.75
N LEU A 41 -17.71 -10.92 -5.16
CA LEU A 41 -17.83 -11.39 -6.53
C LEU A 41 -18.92 -12.44 -6.53
N SER A 42 -20.02 -12.17 -7.22
CA SER A 42 -21.17 -13.06 -7.22
C SER A 42 -21.85 -13.14 -8.59
N THR A 43 -22.68 -14.16 -8.78
CA THR A 43 -23.53 -14.32 -9.98
C THR A 43 -25.00 -14.40 -9.55
N PRO A 44 -25.64 -13.28 -9.14
CA PRO A 44 -26.94 -13.31 -8.47
C PRO A 44 -28.10 -13.64 -9.44
N GLU A 45 -28.02 -13.18 -10.69
CA GLU A 45 -29.07 -13.40 -11.70
C GLU A 45 -28.81 -14.65 -12.56
N SER A 46 -27.60 -14.77 -13.11
CA SER A 46 -27.21 -15.83 -14.02
C SER A 46 -25.72 -16.12 -13.87
N LYS A 47 -25.30 -17.35 -14.22
CA LYS A 47 -23.87 -17.74 -14.20
C LYS A 47 -23.01 -16.95 -15.20
N THR A 48 -23.63 -16.25 -16.14
CA THR A 48 -22.96 -15.43 -17.16
C THR A 48 -22.76 -14.00 -16.71
N LYS A 49 -23.54 -13.50 -15.75
CA LYS A 49 -23.44 -12.13 -15.24
C LYS A 49 -22.68 -12.12 -13.92
N ILE A 50 -21.47 -11.59 -13.93
CA ILE A 50 -20.62 -11.45 -12.76
C ILE A 50 -20.83 -10.06 -12.19
N LEU A 51 -21.37 -9.99 -10.97
CA LEU A 51 -21.45 -8.78 -10.15
C LEU A 51 -20.19 -8.67 -9.30
N ILE A 52 -19.52 -7.52 -9.34
CA ILE A 52 -18.37 -7.19 -8.51
C ILE A 52 -18.71 -5.96 -7.70
N SER A 53 -18.80 -6.12 -6.39
CA SER A 53 -19.12 -5.06 -5.44
C SER A 53 -17.91 -4.78 -4.55
N ILE A 54 -17.69 -3.50 -4.22
CA ILE A 54 -16.62 -3.04 -3.33
C ILE A 54 -17.21 -2.24 -2.17
N GLN A 55 -16.70 -2.52 -0.97
CA GLN A 55 -16.96 -1.76 0.23
C GLN A 55 -15.67 -1.07 0.67
N VAL A 56 -15.71 0.25 0.81
CA VAL A 56 -14.59 1.09 1.23
C VAL A 56 -15.06 2.04 2.31
N LYS A 57 -14.45 1.95 3.50
CA LYS A 57 -14.85 2.75 4.66
C LYS A 57 -14.96 4.25 4.40
N CYS A 58 -14.02 4.82 3.63
CA CYS A 58 -13.97 6.24 3.31
C CYS A 58 -14.67 6.60 1.99
N PHE A 59 -15.51 5.74 1.41
CA PHE A 59 -16.10 5.96 0.09
C PHE A 59 -16.85 7.30 -0.03
N ARG A 60 -17.58 7.69 1.02
CA ARG A 60 -18.29 8.98 1.04
C ARG A 60 -17.35 10.19 0.91
N GLU A 61 -16.18 10.14 1.53
CA GLU A 61 -15.14 11.18 1.40
C GLU A 61 -14.57 11.18 -0.04
N LEU A 62 -14.30 9.99 -0.59
CA LEU A 62 -13.81 9.85 -1.96
C LEU A 62 -14.79 10.44 -2.98
N VAL A 63 -16.10 10.23 -2.81
CA VAL A 63 -17.13 10.82 -3.67
C VAL A 63 -17.12 12.36 -3.59
N GLN A 64 -16.94 12.95 -2.41
CA GLN A 64 -16.80 14.41 -2.26
C GLN A 64 -15.59 14.97 -3.01
N TYR A 65 -14.55 14.16 -3.19
CA TYR A 65 -13.34 14.50 -3.91
C TYR A 65 -13.33 14.09 -5.39
N GLY A 66 -14.47 13.61 -5.91
CA GLY A 66 -14.66 13.34 -7.33
C GLY A 66 -14.46 11.88 -7.75
N ALA A 67 -14.55 10.93 -6.81
CA ALA A 67 -14.45 9.50 -7.15
C ALA A 67 -15.54 9.05 -8.13
N GLN A 68 -16.73 9.65 -8.09
CA GLN A 68 -17.82 9.34 -9.01
C GLN A 68 -17.37 9.51 -10.48
N GLN A 69 -16.74 10.64 -10.82
CA GLN A 69 -16.30 10.92 -12.20
C GLN A 69 -15.19 9.96 -12.64
N VAL A 70 -14.28 9.60 -11.74
CA VAL A 70 -13.22 8.62 -12.04
C VAL A 70 -13.83 7.24 -12.27
N LEU A 71 -14.75 6.79 -11.42
CA LEU A 71 -15.40 5.49 -11.57
C LEU A 71 -16.27 5.42 -12.84
N GLU A 72 -16.99 6.50 -13.17
CA GLU A 72 -17.76 6.61 -14.43
C GLU A 72 -16.85 6.58 -15.66
N ARG A 73 -15.69 7.23 -15.60
CA ARG A 73 -14.67 7.18 -16.67
C ARG A 73 -14.12 5.77 -16.87
N GLU A 74 -13.82 5.05 -15.80
CA GLU A 74 -13.18 3.74 -15.88
C GLU A 74 -14.17 2.60 -16.18
N TYR A 75 -15.41 2.68 -15.66
CA TYR A 75 -16.37 1.57 -15.65
C TYR A 75 -17.73 1.87 -16.27
N GLY A 76 -17.99 3.10 -16.75
CA GLY A 76 -19.30 3.61 -17.21
C GLY A 76 -20.33 2.57 -17.67
N PRO A 77 -20.10 1.80 -18.75
CA PRO A 77 -21.07 0.85 -19.30
C PRO A 77 -21.41 -0.32 -18.37
N TYR A 78 -20.56 -0.61 -17.39
CA TYR A 78 -20.69 -1.74 -16.47
C TYR A 78 -21.29 -1.34 -15.11
N ILE A 79 -21.47 -0.04 -14.83
CA ILE A 79 -21.94 0.44 -13.54
C ILE A 79 -23.41 0.04 -13.34
N VAL A 80 -23.71 -0.55 -12.20
CA VAL A 80 -25.07 -0.92 -11.78
C VAL A 80 -25.39 -0.32 -10.41
N ALA A 81 -26.63 -0.48 -9.95
CA ALA A 81 -26.99 -0.09 -8.60
C ALA A 81 -26.11 -0.84 -7.58
N PRO A 82 -25.53 -0.16 -6.57
CA PRO A 82 -24.70 -0.80 -5.57
C PRO A 82 -25.45 -1.92 -4.84
N GLU A 83 -24.78 -3.05 -4.67
CA GLU A 83 -25.29 -4.16 -3.88
C GLU A 83 -25.52 -3.73 -2.43
N PRO A 84 -26.62 -4.16 -1.77
CA PRO A 84 -26.87 -3.82 -0.37
C PRO A 84 -25.69 -4.17 0.54
N GLY A 85 -25.16 -3.16 1.24
CA GLY A 85 -24.00 -3.30 2.13
C GLY A 85 -22.66 -2.93 1.49
N TYR A 86 -22.63 -2.66 0.18
CA TYR A 86 -21.47 -2.22 -0.58
C TYR A 86 -21.64 -0.78 -1.07
N ASP A 87 -20.54 -0.15 -1.43
CA ASP A 87 -20.50 1.27 -1.79
C ASP A 87 -20.58 1.48 -3.31
N PHE A 88 -20.03 0.55 -4.09
CA PHE A 88 -20.00 0.61 -5.55
C PHE A 88 -20.05 -0.80 -6.15
N SER A 89 -20.76 -0.96 -7.27
CA SER A 89 -20.90 -2.25 -7.95
C SER A 89 -20.83 -2.09 -9.46
N VAL A 90 -20.20 -3.05 -10.11
CA VAL A 90 -20.18 -3.21 -11.57
C VAL A 90 -20.62 -4.61 -11.94
N GLN A 91 -21.29 -4.75 -13.08
CA GLN A 91 -21.72 -6.03 -13.62
C GLN A 91 -21.13 -6.25 -15.00
N ILE A 92 -20.54 -7.43 -15.19
CA ILE A 92 -19.98 -7.87 -16.47
C ILE A 92 -20.79 -9.06 -16.97
N ASP A 93 -21.18 -9.03 -18.24
CA ASP A 93 -21.77 -10.17 -18.93
C ASP A 93 -20.69 -10.92 -19.72
N LEU A 94 -20.53 -12.22 -19.45
CA LEU A 94 -19.59 -13.09 -20.17
C LEU A 94 -20.01 -13.29 -21.65
N GLU A 95 -21.27 -13.00 -22.00
CA GLU A 95 -21.76 -13.07 -23.38
C GLU A 95 -21.46 -11.81 -24.19
N ASP A 96 -21.20 -10.67 -23.53
CA ASP A 96 -20.93 -9.36 -24.15
C ASP A 96 -19.54 -8.83 -23.76
N LEU A 97 -18.52 -9.68 -23.95
CA LEU A 97 -17.13 -9.30 -23.75
C LEU A 97 -16.53 -8.66 -25.00
N PRO A 98 -15.55 -7.75 -24.87
CA PRO A 98 -14.78 -7.25 -26.01
C PRO A 98 -14.25 -8.39 -26.89
N ALA A 99 -14.30 -8.24 -28.21
CA ALA A 99 -13.84 -9.29 -29.13
C ALA A 99 -12.32 -9.46 -29.11
N ASP A 100 -11.60 -8.38 -28.87
CA ASP A 100 -10.14 -8.33 -28.86
C ASP A 100 -9.56 -8.80 -27.51
N GLN A 101 -8.47 -9.58 -27.56
CA GLN A 101 -7.85 -10.14 -26.36
C GLN A 101 -7.17 -9.08 -25.51
N GLU A 102 -6.50 -8.09 -26.11
CA GLU A 102 -5.85 -7.01 -25.36
C GLU A 102 -6.90 -6.17 -24.62
N ALA A 103 -8.04 -5.90 -25.27
CA ALA A 103 -9.17 -5.22 -24.63
C ALA A 103 -9.78 -6.02 -23.46
N ARG A 104 -9.81 -7.36 -23.54
CA ARG A 104 -10.23 -8.23 -22.42
C ARG A 104 -9.25 -8.15 -21.26
N ASP A 105 -7.96 -8.23 -21.54
CA ASP A 105 -6.92 -8.20 -20.52
C ASP A 105 -6.87 -6.83 -19.80
N ASP A 106 -7.04 -5.73 -20.56
CA ASP A 106 -7.19 -4.38 -20.01
C ASP A 106 -8.44 -4.25 -19.13
N LEU A 107 -9.59 -4.79 -19.55
CA LEU A 107 -10.81 -4.80 -18.74
C LEU A 107 -10.61 -5.56 -17.41
N ILE A 108 -9.98 -6.74 -17.46
CA ILE A 108 -9.66 -7.53 -16.26
C ILE A 108 -8.79 -6.71 -15.31
N MET A 109 -7.73 -6.08 -15.82
CA MET A 109 -6.82 -5.27 -15.02
C MET A 109 -7.53 -4.07 -14.40
N ARG A 110 -8.37 -3.36 -15.16
CA ARG A 110 -9.17 -2.23 -14.64
C ARG A 110 -10.08 -2.67 -13.50
N LEU A 111 -10.80 -3.78 -13.66
CA LEU A 111 -11.68 -4.33 -12.62
C LEU A 111 -10.89 -4.71 -11.36
N ALA A 112 -9.70 -5.31 -11.53
CA ALA A 112 -8.82 -5.65 -10.41
C ALA A 112 -8.20 -4.41 -9.72
N LEU A 113 -8.16 -3.25 -10.39
CA LEU A 113 -7.67 -1.96 -9.87
C LEU A 113 -8.78 -1.10 -9.24
N MET A 114 -9.98 -1.64 -8.98
CA MET A 114 -11.12 -0.86 -8.49
C MET A 114 -10.85 -0.05 -7.22
N LYS A 115 -10.19 -0.63 -6.22
CA LYS A 115 -9.76 0.09 -5.01
C LYS A 115 -8.88 1.28 -5.36
N ARG A 116 -7.83 1.04 -6.15
CA ARG A 116 -6.85 2.04 -6.57
C ARG A 116 -7.52 3.18 -7.34
N ASN A 117 -8.42 2.85 -8.27
CA ASN A 117 -9.14 3.83 -9.08
C ASN A 117 -10.08 4.69 -8.22
N ALA A 118 -10.83 4.10 -7.28
CA ALA A 118 -11.65 4.86 -6.33
C ALA A 118 -10.80 5.83 -5.48
N MET A 119 -9.65 5.37 -4.99
CA MET A 119 -8.74 6.18 -4.16
C MET A 119 -7.92 7.19 -4.97
N ALA A 120 -7.93 7.14 -6.31
CA ALA A 120 -7.13 8.03 -7.16
C ALA A 120 -7.70 9.45 -7.24
N ALA A 121 -9.02 9.61 -7.12
CA ALA A 121 -9.69 10.89 -7.36
C ALA A 121 -9.15 12.08 -6.52
N PRO A 122 -8.91 11.95 -5.20
CA PRO A 122 -8.30 13.04 -4.43
C PRO A 122 -6.91 13.45 -4.92
N PHE A 123 -6.12 12.49 -5.44
CA PHE A 123 -4.80 12.77 -5.99
C PHE A 123 -4.89 13.44 -7.36
N GLU A 124 -5.76 12.96 -8.25
CA GLU A 124 -6.01 13.58 -9.55
C GLU A 124 -6.47 15.03 -9.36
N ARG A 125 -7.43 15.27 -8.45
CA ARG A 125 -7.91 16.61 -8.10
C ARG A 125 -6.79 17.50 -7.57
N ALA A 126 -5.96 17.01 -6.65
CA ALA A 126 -4.83 17.78 -6.12
C ALA A 126 -3.81 18.13 -7.22
N PHE A 127 -3.58 17.23 -8.17
CA PHE A 127 -2.64 17.48 -9.25
C PHE A 127 -3.19 18.49 -10.26
N ASP A 128 -4.50 18.50 -10.50
CA ASP A 128 -5.15 19.49 -11.37
C ASP A 128 -5.18 20.88 -10.71
N GLU A 129 -5.50 20.93 -9.42
CA GLU A 129 -5.44 22.14 -8.60
C GLU A 129 -4.00 22.70 -8.55
N PHE A 130 -2.99 21.84 -8.40
CA PHE A 130 -1.59 22.24 -8.53
C PHE A 130 -1.31 22.92 -9.88
N THR A 131 -1.79 22.37 -10.99
CA THR A 131 -1.57 22.96 -12.32
C THR A 131 -2.18 24.36 -12.41
N GLN A 132 -3.41 24.54 -11.92
CA GLN A 132 -4.08 25.84 -11.89
C GLN A 132 -3.33 26.85 -11.02
N LEU A 133 -2.95 26.47 -9.80
CA LEU A 133 -2.20 27.32 -8.88
C LEU A 133 -0.81 27.68 -9.42
N ALA A 134 -0.13 26.76 -10.10
CA ALA A 134 1.16 27.01 -10.72
C ALA A 134 1.06 28.02 -11.88
N GLU A 135 0.02 27.89 -12.72
CA GLU A 135 -0.27 28.84 -13.80
C GLU A 135 -0.61 30.23 -13.26
N GLU A 136 -1.41 30.31 -12.19
CA GLU A 136 -1.73 31.58 -11.54
C GLU A 136 -0.50 32.22 -10.90
N ALA A 137 0.31 31.44 -10.17
CA ALA A 137 1.54 31.92 -9.56
C ALA A 137 2.53 32.46 -10.59
N SER A 138 2.59 31.87 -11.79
CA SER A 138 3.48 32.32 -12.87
C SER A 138 3.22 33.76 -13.34
N LYS A 139 2.03 34.31 -13.05
CA LYS A 139 1.63 35.68 -13.40
C LYS A 139 2.16 36.73 -12.41
N TYR A 140 2.69 36.31 -11.26
CA TYR A 140 3.15 37.20 -10.20
C TYR A 140 4.63 36.94 -9.86
N SER A 141 5.32 37.95 -9.32
CA SER A 141 6.59 37.68 -8.63
C SER A 141 6.32 36.95 -7.32
N SER A 142 7.29 36.19 -6.82
CA SER A 142 7.19 35.38 -5.59
C SER A 142 6.71 36.18 -4.37
N GLU A 143 7.01 37.48 -4.31
CA GLU A 143 6.60 38.36 -3.20
C GLU A 143 5.17 38.94 -3.38
N ALA A 144 4.74 39.15 -4.63
CA ALA A 144 3.47 39.79 -4.97
C ALA A 144 2.28 38.82 -5.17
N ALA A 145 2.51 37.50 -5.05
CA ALA A 145 1.46 36.51 -5.22
C ALA A 145 0.29 36.73 -4.22
N PRO A 146 -0.98 36.66 -4.67
CA PRO A 146 -2.15 36.77 -3.81
C PRO A 146 -2.14 35.75 -2.67
N GLN A 147 -2.81 36.07 -1.57
CA GLN A 147 -2.83 35.22 -0.37
C GLN A 147 -3.37 33.81 -0.65
N GLY A 148 -4.38 33.66 -1.52
CA GLY A 148 -4.90 32.34 -1.91
C GLY A 148 -3.87 31.44 -2.60
N VAL A 149 -3.01 32.00 -3.47
CA VAL A 149 -1.92 31.25 -4.13
C VAL A 149 -0.83 30.83 -3.14
N LYS A 150 -0.62 31.65 -2.09
CA LYS A 150 0.33 31.35 -1.01
C LYS A 150 -0.20 30.30 -0.02
N GLU A 151 -1.50 30.32 0.27
CA GLU A 151 -2.15 29.36 1.17
C GLU A 151 -2.32 27.97 0.53
N GLY A 152 -2.37 27.92 -0.80
CA GLY A 152 -2.50 26.70 -1.59
C GLY A 152 -3.95 26.25 -1.70
N GLY A 153 -4.11 25.02 -2.18
CA GLY A 153 -5.40 24.39 -2.37
C GLY A 153 -6.05 23.88 -1.09
N ASP A 154 -7.27 23.37 -1.24
CA ASP A 154 -8.02 22.77 -0.13
C ASP A 154 -7.32 21.51 0.39
N LEU A 155 -7.35 21.32 1.72
CA LEU A 155 -6.84 20.10 2.34
C LEU A 155 -7.89 18.98 2.22
N MET A 156 -7.55 17.92 1.49
CA MET A 156 -8.37 16.72 1.40
C MET A 156 -7.89 15.68 2.42
N ALA A 157 -8.81 15.10 3.18
CA ALA A 157 -8.53 14.10 4.20
C ALA A 157 -9.25 12.79 3.88
N ILE A 158 -8.51 11.68 3.85
CA ILE A 158 -9.02 10.35 3.53
C ILE A 158 -8.80 9.46 4.76
N HIS A 159 -9.88 9.14 5.48
CA HIS A 159 -9.85 8.28 6.68
C HIS A 159 -10.01 6.80 6.29
N TYR A 160 -9.02 6.29 5.56
CA TYR A 160 -9.01 4.93 5.03
C TYR A 160 -8.93 3.84 6.11
N ARG A 161 -8.51 4.17 7.34
CA ARG A 161 -8.55 3.28 8.52
C ARG A 161 -9.06 4.03 9.76
N GLU A 162 -9.32 3.31 10.85
CA GLU A 162 -9.84 3.90 12.11
C GLU A 162 -8.95 4.97 12.73
N GLU A 163 -7.64 4.74 12.77
CA GLU A 163 -6.68 5.61 13.47
C GLU A 163 -5.62 6.19 12.51
N GLU A 164 -5.77 5.97 11.21
CA GLU A 164 -4.82 6.39 10.17
C GLU A 164 -5.57 7.15 9.06
N ALA A 165 -4.93 8.17 8.50
CA ALA A 165 -5.48 8.98 7.43
C ALA A 165 -4.41 9.39 6.42
N ILE A 166 -4.85 9.73 5.21
CA ILE A 166 -4.03 10.36 4.17
C ILE A 166 -4.55 11.78 3.99
N TYR A 167 -3.67 12.76 4.10
CA TYR A 167 -3.98 14.15 3.81
C TYR A 167 -3.26 14.58 2.54
N ILE A 168 -3.95 15.30 1.67
CA ILE A 168 -3.41 15.76 0.39
C ILE A 168 -3.69 17.26 0.30
N LYS A 169 -2.65 18.03 0.03
CA LYS A 169 -2.75 19.47 -0.17
C LYS A 169 -1.94 19.91 -1.39
N ALA A 170 -2.59 20.59 -2.32
CA ALA A 170 -1.92 21.24 -3.43
C ALA A 170 -1.34 22.60 -3.01
N SER A 171 -0.21 22.97 -3.59
CA SER A 171 0.38 24.31 -3.49
C SER A 171 0.86 24.71 -4.89
N HIS A 172 1.26 25.97 -5.10
CA HIS A 172 1.65 26.42 -6.45
C HIS A 172 2.95 25.79 -6.97
N ASP A 173 3.82 25.26 -6.10
CA ASP A 173 5.13 24.71 -6.48
C ASP A 173 5.26 23.20 -6.24
N ARG A 174 4.32 22.59 -5.52
CA ARG A 174 4.36 21.18 -5.09
C ARG A 174 2.97 20.66 -4.71
N VAL A 175 2.85 19.34 -4.59
CA VAL A 175 1.74 18.68 -3.89
C VAL A 175 2.30 17.92 -2.69
N THR A 176 1.69 18.09 -1.54
CA THR A 176 2.11 17.48 -0.28
C THR A 176 1.12 16.39 0.11
N VAL A 177 1.61 15.17 0.29
CA VAL A 177 0.84 14.00 0.72
C VAL A 177 1.34 13.55 2.08
N ILE A 178 0.47 13.46 3.08
CA ILE A 178 0.83 13.25 4.48
C ILE A 178 0.08 12.01 4.97
N PHE A 179 0.82 10.96 5.32
CA PHE A 179 0.28 9.79 5.97
C PHE A 179 0.37 9.98 7.48
N SER A 180 -0.76 9.91 8.19
CA SER A 180 -0.77 9.65 9.63
C SER A 180 -0.85 8.14 9.82
N THR A 181 0.20 7.55 10.38
CA THR A 181 0.26 6.11 10.64
C THR A 181 0.44 5.85 12.14
N VAL A 182 -0.10 4.73 12.62
CA VAL A 182 -0.08 4.34 14.02
C VAL A 182 0.63 3.01 14.18
N PHE A 183 1.64 2.98 15.06
CA PHE A 183 2.31 1.73 15.44
C PHE A 183 1.77 1.23 16.76
N ARG A 184 1.05 0.10 16.72
CA ARG A 184 0.52 -0.55 17.94
C ARG A 184 1.61 -1.25 18.75
N GLU A 185 2.55 -1.90 18.06
CA GLU A 185 3.69 -2.58 18.68
C GLU A 185 4.88 -1.64 18.79
N GLU A 186 5.51 -1.55 19.96
CA GLU A 186 6.71 -0.74 20.16
C GLU A 186 7.86 -1.21 19.26
N THR A 187 8.02 -2.51 19.05
CA THR A 187 9.04 -3.06 18.14
C THR A 187 8.85 -2.55 16.71
N ASP A 188 7.61 -2.52 16.21
CA ASP A 188 7.30 -2.00 14.87
C ASP A 188 7.55 -0.50 14.78
N ARG A 189 7.29 0.25 15.85
CA ARG A 189 7.64 1.68 15.94
C ARG A 189 9.15 1.91 15.80
N ILE A 190 9.97 1.07 16.45
CA ILE A 190 11.44 1.18 16.37
C ILE A 190 11.93 0.82 14.97
N PHE A 191 11.46 -0.30 14.38
CA PHE A 191 11.78 -0.63 12.99
C PHE A 191 11.33 0.49 12.04
N GLY A 192 10.09 0.94 12.17
CA GLY A 192 9.52 2.01 11.36
C GLY A 192 10.35 3.28 11.41
N ARG A 193 10.81 3.70 12.59
CA ARG A 193 11.71 4.86 12.72
C ARG A 193 13.01 4.70 11.93
N VAL A 194 13.63 3.52 11.96
CA VAL A 194 14.86 3.25 11.19
C VAL A 194 14.58 3.30 9.70
N PHE A 195 13.51 2.67 9.23
CA PHE A 195 13.11 2.73 7.82
C PHE A 195 12.84 4.17 7.36
N LEU A 196 12.06 4.94 8.12
CA LEU A 196 11.72 6.32 7.78
C LEU A 196 12.95 7.24 7.77
N GLN A 197 13.90 7.02 8.68
CA GLN A 197 15.17 7.74 8.64
C GLN A 197 15.94 7.43 7.34
N GLU A 198 15.95 6.18 6.90
CA GLU A 198 16.57 5.80 5.62
C GLU A 198 15.83 6.40 4.41
N PHE A 199 14.49 6.51 4.45
CA PHE A 199 13.73 7.23 3.42
C PHE A 199 14.13 8.71 3.34
N VAL A 200 14.22 9.40 4.48
CA VAL A 200 14.62 10.82 4.55
C VAL A 200 16.03 11.03 4.00
N ASP A 201 16.97 10.16 4.37
CA ASP A 201 18.38 10.29 3.96
C ASP A 201 18.69 9.72 2.57
N SER A 202 17.78 8.94 1.97
CA SER A 202 17.98 8.30 0.66
C SER A 202 18.41 9.31 -0.43
N ARG A 203 17.80 10.50 -0.47
CA ARG A 203 18.13 11.58 -1.42
C ARG A 203 19.55 12.15 -1.22
N LYS A 204 20.09 12.09 0.00
CA LYS A 204 21.44 12.60 0.30
C LYS A 204 22.52 11.61 -0.11
N ARG A 205 22.25 10.31 0.03
CA ARG A 205 23.26 9.24 -0.14
C ARG A 205 23.32 8.70 -1.57
N ASN A 206 22.21 8.76 -2.31
CA ASN A 206 22.12 8.15 -3.64
C ASN A 206 21.85 9.20 -4.73
N ASN A 207 22.84 9.41 -5.61
CA ASN A 207 22.74 10.38 -6.70
C ASN A 207 21.58 10.08 -7.67
N ILE A 208 21.18 8.82 -7.80
CA ILE A 208 20.03 8.40 -8.62
C ILE A 208 18.70 8.90 -8.02
N SER A 209 18.62 9.00 -6.69
CA SER A 209 17.42 9.41 -5.95
C SER A 209 17.28 10.93 -5.78
N GLN A 210 18.20 11.74 -6.30
CA GLN A 210 18.10 13.21 -6.21
C GLN A 210 16.82 13.75 -6.85
N ASN A 211 16.37 13.10 -7.93
CA ASN A 211 15.17 13.45 -8.68
C ASN A 211 13.88 12.82 -8.12
N ALA A 212 13.95 12.08 -7.00
CA ALA A 212 12.79 11.46 -6.36
C ALA A 212 12.03 12.47 -5.46
N PRO A 213 10.78 12.16 -5.06
CA PRO A 213 10.04 12.92 -4.07
C PRO A 213 10.82 13.12 -2.77
N GLN A 214 10.64 14.28 -2.13
CA GLN A 214 11.19 14.48 -0.80
C GLN A 214 10.31 13.77 0.23
N VAL A 215 10.93 13.11 1.20
CA VAL A 215 10.24 12.50 2.33
C VAL A 215 10.68 13.21 3.60
N LEU A 216 9.71 13.53 4.45
CA LEU A 216 9.91 14.07 5.80
C LEU A 216 9.19 13.16 6.79
N PHE A 217 9.72 13.06 8.00
CA PHE A 217 9.13 12.27 9.07
C PHE A 217 9.16 13.06 10.38
N ARG A 218 8.00 13.17 11.03
CA ARG A 218 7.83 13.85 12.34
C ARG A 218 6.76 13.12 13.17
N ASN A 219 6.84 13.28 14.49
CA ASN A 219 5.78 12.80 15.39
C ASN A 219 4.70 13.87 15.62
N ASP A 220 5.05 15.14 15.47
CA ASP A 220 4.10 16.25 15.57
C ASP A 220 3.42 16.49 14.21
N PRO A 221 2.12 16.88 14.20
CA PRO A 221 1.43 17.25 12.98
C PRO A 221 2.17 18.39 12.25
N PRO A 222 2.43 18.26 10.94
CA PRO A 222 3.04 19.32 10.15
C PRO A 222 2.09 20.51 9.97
N LEU A 223 2.64 21.68 9.62
CA LEU A 223 1.89 22.95 9.57
C LEU A 223 0.76 22.94 8.54
N GLU A 224 0.89 22.14 7.48
CA GLU A 224 -0.14 21.91 6.48
C GLU A 224 -1.44 21.33 7.07
N LEU A 225 -1.35 20.70 8.25
CA LEU A 225 -2.47 20.15 8.99
C LEU A 225 -2.93 21.03 10.16
N ALA A 226 -2.42 22.27 10.26
CA ALA A 226 -2.84 23.19 11.30
C ALA A 226 -4.36 23.47 11.21
N GLY A 227 -5.05 23.34 12.35
CA GLY A 227 -6.50 23.60 12.43
C GLY A 227 -7.40 22.42 12.06
N VAL A 228 -6.85 21.28 11.63
CA VAL A 228 -7.66 20.07 11.41
C VAL A 228 -8.12 19.52 12.77
N PRO A 229 -9.43 19.36 12.99
CA PRO A 229 -9.97 18.90 14.26
C PRO A 229 -9.63 17.43 14.50
N GLY A 230 -9.41 17.07 15.76
CA GLY A 230 -9.18 15.67 16.15
C GLY A 230 -7.76 15.14 15.86
N LEU A 231 -6.86 15.99 15.34
CA LEU A 231 -5.44 15.64 15.31
C LEU A 231 -4.90 15.61 16.74
N LYS A 232 -4.39 14.44 17.12
CA LYS A 232 -3.75 14.23 18.42
C LYS A 232 -2.51 15.13 18.48
N GLY A 233 -2.49 16.02 19.48
CA GLY A 233 -1.42 16.98 19.67
C GLY A 233 -0.09 16.33 20.04
N SER A 234 0.95 17.16 20.05
CA SER A 234 2.30 16.85 20.50
C SER A 234 2.29 16.21 21.91
N GLY A 235 2.47 14.89 21.97
CA GLY A 235 2.57 14.15 23.24
C GLY A 235 1.97 12.73 23.24
N GLU A 236 1.10 12.39 22.29
CA GLU A 236 0.69 10.99 22.13
C GLU A 236 1.70 10.25 21.21
N ASP A 237 2.67 9.57 21.82
CA ASP A 237 3.81 8.84 21.22
C ASP A 237 3.48 7.76 20.15
N LYS A 238 2.22 7.69 19.70
CA LYS A 238 1.68 6.61 18.87
C LYS A 238 1.44 6.99 17.42
N VAL A 239 1.25 8.28 17.11
CA VAL A 239 1.00 8.75 15.74
C VAL A 239 2.31 9.25 15.12
N SER A 240 2.53 8.85 13.87
CA SER A 240 3.70 9.20 13.08
C SER A 240 3.25 9.82 11.77
N TYR A 241 3.75 11.01 11.45
CA TYR A 241 3.44 11.72 10.22
C TYR A 241 4.58 11.55 9.21
N VAL A 242 4.26 10.93 8.08
CA VAL A 242 5.17 10.77 6.95
C VAL A 242 4.69 11.64 5.81
N THR A 243 5.49 12.65 5.45
CA THR A 243 5.15 13.62 4.43
C THR A 243 5.96 13.38 3.16
N PHE A 244 5.27 13.12 2.06
CA PHE A 244 5.83 13.10 0.72
C PHE A 244 5.57 14.44 0.02
N VAL A 245 6.62 15.05 -0.51
CA VAL A 245 6.53 16.27 -1.32
C VAL A 245 6.79 15.92 -2.77
N LEU A 246 5.74 16.06 -3.57
CA LEU A 246 5.73 15.82 -5.01
C LEU A 246 5.96 17.13 -5.76
N PHE A 247 7.03 17.19 -6.53
CA PHE A 247 7.36 18.31 -7.42
C PHE A 247 6.78 18.09 -8.84
N PRO A 248 6.74 19.13 -9.70
CA PRO A 248 6.08 19.07 -11.02
C PRO A 248 6.50 17.86 -11.87
N ARG A 249 7.78 17.48 -11.81
CA ARG A 249 8.36 16.32 -12.52
C ARG A 249 7.76 14.94 -12.13
N HIS A 250 7.09 14.84 -10.98
CA HIS A 250 6.43 13.61 -10.51
C HIS A 250 4.97 13.55 -10.95
N MET A 251 4.39 14.69 -11.32
CA MET A 251 2.96 14.87 -11.61
C MET A 251 2.70 15.07 -13.11
N THR A 252 3.70 14.78 -13.96
CA THR A 252 3.53 14.86 -15.41
C THR A 252 2.46 13.87 -15.87
N PRO A 253 1.67 14.17 -16.92
CA PRO A 253 0.57 13.31 -17.36
C PRO A 253 0.96 11.84 -17.54
N GLN A 254 2.17 11.59 -18.06
CA GLN A 254 2.70 10.24 -18.30
C GLN A 254 3.05 9.47 -17.01
N ARG A 255 3.28 10.17 -15.90
CA ARG A 255 3.71 9.57 -14.62
C ARG A 255 2.63 9.58 -13.54
N ARG A 256 1.57 10.37 -13.73
CA ARG A 256 0.47 10.51 -12.75
C ARG A 256 -0.07 9.16 -12.32
N PHE A 257 -0.38 8.27 -13.27
CA PHE A 257 -0.91 6.94 -13.01
C PHE A 257 0.00 6.13 -12.07
N ASP A 258 1.29 6.02 -12.42
CA ASP A 258 2.25 5.24 -11.63
C ASP A 258 2.50 5.89 -10.26
N ASN A 259 2.61 7.21 -10.22
CA ASN A 259 2.86 7.94 -8.98
C ASN A 259 1.73 7.75 -7.97
N ILE A 260 0.48 7.87 -8.41
CA ILE A 260 -0.71 7.66 -7.57
C ILE A 260 -0.75 6.21 -7.06
N SER A 261 -0.49 5.24 -7.94
CA SER A 261 -0.50 3.81 -7.55
C SER A 261 0.58 3.49 -6.51
N HIS A 262 1.80 4.01 -6.69
CA HIS A 262 2.90 3.80 -5.76
C HIS A 262 2.66 4.48 -4.42
N ILE A 263 2.16 5.73 -4.41
CA ILE A 263 2.00 6.47 -3.16
C ILE A 263 0.85 5.89 -2.33
N GLN A 264 -0.25 5.47 -2.96
CA GLN A 264 -1.38 4.84 -2.26
C GLN A 264 -0.97 3.59 -1.49
N ILE A 265 -0.09 2.75 -2.05
CA ILE A 265 0.35 1.51 -1.41
C ILE A 265 1.49 1.69 -0.41
N PHE A 266 1.98 2.92 -0.20
CA PHE A 266 3.14 3.19 0.65
C PHE A 266 2.99 2.58 2.05
N ARG A 267 1.84 2.74 2.69
CA ARG A 267 1.61 2.26 4.05
C ARG A 267 1.69 0.74 4.14
N ASP A 268 1.07 0.02 3.21
CA ASP A 268 1.13 -1.44 3.19
C ASP A 268 2.51 -1.95 2.82
N TYR A 269 3.18 -1.31 1.84
CA TYR A 269 4.57 -1.58 1.50
C TYR A 269 5.46 -1.45 2.75
N PHE A 270 5.30 -0.36 3.48
CA PHE A 270 6.10 -0.04 4.66
C PHE A 270 5.87 -1.06 5.79
N HIS A 271 4.62 -1.37 6.13
CA HIS A 271 4.32 -2.39 7.14
C HIS A 271 4.69 -3.81 6.72
N TYR A 272 4.61 -4.14 5.43
CA TYR A 272 5.07 -5.40 4.88
C TYR A 272 6.59 -5.56 5.09
N HIS A 273 7.37 -4.52 4.77
CA HIS A 273 8.83 -4.57 4.92
C HIS A 273 9.29 -4.59 6.37
N ILE A 274 8.57 -3.93 7.29
CA ILE A 274 8.81 -4.09 8.73
C ILE A 274 8.66 -5.57 9.13
N LYS A 275 7.56 -6.22 8.72
CA LYS A 275 7.33 -7.65 9.01
C LYS A 275 8.38 -8.55 8.35
N ALA A 276 8.78 -8.26 7.11
CA ALA A 276 9.83 -8.99 6.41
C ALA A 276 11.19 -8.87 7.13
N SER A 277 11.55 -7.67 7.60
CA SER A 277 12.74 -7.45 8.42
C SER A 277 12.69 -8.21 9.74
N LYS A 278 11.54 -8.22 10.43
CA LYS A 278 11.36 -9.06 11.64
C LYS A 278 11.61 -10.53 11.33
N ALA A 279 11.02 -11.07 10.26
CA ALA A 279 11.21 -12.45 9.84
C ALA A 279 12.69 -12.77 9.51
N TYR A 280 13.39 -11.84 8.86
CA TYR A 280 14.82 -11.97 8.58
C TYR A 280 15.67 -12.00 9.84
N ILE A 281 15.38 -11.13 10.82
CA ILE A 281 16.05 -11.13 12.13
C ILE A 281 15.80 -12.45 12.85
N HIS A 282 14.57 -12.99 12.83
CA HIS A 282 14.29 -14.33 13.37
C HIS A 282 15.13 -15.43 12.71
N THR A 283 15.29 -15.42 11.39
CA THR A 283 16.15 -16.38 10.69
C THR A 283 17.61 -16.27 11.12
N ARG A 284 18.12 -15.04 11.30
CA ARG A 284 19.49 -14.80 11.80
C ARG A 284 19.66 -15.28 13.25
N MET A 285 18.69 -15.03 14.11
CA MET A 285 18.69 -15.51 15.49
C MET A 285 18.70 -17.05 15.55
N ARG A 286 17.83 -17.72 14.77
CA ARG A 286 17.81 -19.20 14.70
C ARG A 286 19.16 -19.76 14.25
N LYS A 287 19.80 -19.14 13.26
CA LYS A 287 21.15 -19.54 12.81
C LYS A 287 22.16 -19.43 13.95
N ARG A 288 22.18 -18.30 14.68
CA ARG A 288 23.09 -18.12 15.83
C ARG A 288 22.83 -19.10 16.95
N THR A 289 21.57 -19.39 17.27
CA THR A 289 21.21 -20.42 18.25
C THR A 289 21.71 -21.79 17.81
N ALA A 290 21.57 -22.15 16.52
CA ALA A 290 22.11 -23.40 15.99
C ALA A 290 23.64 -23.46 16.12
N ASP A 291 24.35 -22.36 15.82
CA ASP A 291 25.81 -22.26 16.01
C ASP A 291 26.19 -22.50 17.48
N PHE A 292 25.48 -21.87 18.43
CA PHE A 292 25.75 -22.05 19.87
C PHE A 292 25.44 -23.48 20.35
N LEU A 293 24.38 -24.11 19.86
CA LEU A 293 24.06 -25.50 20.18
C LEU A 293 25.14 -26.45 19.66
N GLN A 294 25.73 -26.18 18.49
CA GLN A 294 26.88 -26.96 18.00
C GLN A 294 28.09 -26.83 18.94
N VAL A 295 28.40 -25.62 19.41
CA VAL A 295 29.49 -25.40 20.38
C VAL A 295 29.21 -26.16 21.69
N LEU A 296 27.97 -26.10 22.19
CA LEU A 296 27.58 -26.82 23.41
C LEU A 296 27.66 -28.34 23.23
N ASN A 297 27.25 -28.86 22.09
CA ASN A 297 27.35 -30.29 21.77
C ASN A 297 28.81 -30.74 21.66
N ARG A 298 29.70 -29.93 21.10
CA ARG A 298 31.16 -30.20 21.08
C ARG A 298 31.80 -30.17 22.46
N ALA A 299 31.24 -29.39 23.38
CA ALA A 299 31.72 -29.31 24.75
C ALA A 299 31.21 -30.47 25.63
N ARG A 300 30.27 -31.30 25.14
CA ARG A 300 29.90 -32.53 25.85
C ARG A 300 31.08 -33.50 25.76
N PRO A 301 31.57 -34.04 26.88
CA PRO A 301 32.54 -35.12 26.84
C PRO A 301 31.96 -36.24 25.98
N GLU A 302 32.71 -36.71 24.98
CA GLU A 302 32.41 -38.02 24.43
C GLU A 302 32.45 -38.99 25.62
N ASN A 303 31.42 -39.82 25.79
CA ASN A 303 31.51 -40.91 26.74
C ASN A 303 32.78 -41.67 26.35
N GLU A 304 33.83 -41.59 27.19
CA GLU A 304 35.04 -42.38 27.03
C GLU A 304 34.60 -43.79 26.64
N GLU A 305 35.15 -44.31 25.54
CA GLU A 305 34.79 -45.60 24.99
C GLU A 305 34.56 -46.57 26.15
N ARG A 306 33.31 -47.00 26.37
CA ARG A 306 33.03 -48.07 27.32
C ARG A 306 34.02 -49.17 26.97
N GLU A 307 34.93 -49.48 27.89
CA GLU A 307 35.95 -50.50 27.70
C GLU A 307 35.30 -51.68 26.98
N LYS A 308 35.76 -52.00 25.76
CA LYS A 308 35.24 -53.13 24.99
C LYS A 308 35.62 -54.39 25.75
N LYS A 309 34.75 -54.83 26.65
CA LYS A 309 34.89 -56.10 27.37
C LYS A 309 34.56 -57.22 26.40
N THR A 310 35.44 -58.21 26.33
CA THR A 310 35.12 -59.48 25.68
C THR A 310 33.93 -60.14 26.41
N ALA A 311 33.20 -61.06 25.77
CA ALA A 311 32.08 -61.79 26.40
C ALA A 311 32.46 -62.52 27.72
N SER A 312 33.77 -62.66 28.00
CA SER A 312 34.33 -63.24 29.23
C SER A 312 34.69 -62.21 30.33
N GLY A 313 34.45 -60.92 30.10
CA GLY A 313 34.71 -59.85 31.08
C GLY A 313 36.16 -59.36 31.17
N ARG A 314 37.08 -59.84 30.32
CA ARG A 314 38.48 -59.35 30.26
C ARG A 314 38.62 -58.11 29.38
N THR A 315 39.34 -57.11 29.90
CA THR A 315 39.70 -55.84 29.26
C THR A 315 40.94 -56.01 28.36
N PHE A 316 40.92 -55.37 27.18
CA PHE A 316 42.08 -55.30 26.30
C PHE A 316 43.14 -54.37 26.89
N ARG A 317 44.29 -54.91 27.29
CA ARG A 317 45.50 -54.11 27.51
C ARG A 317 46.32 -54.13 26.23
N VAL A 318 46.52 -52.98 25.62
CA VAL A 318 47.53 -52.80 24.56
C VAL A 318 48.88 -52.83 25.26
N GLN A 319 49.69 -53.87 25.01
CA GLN A 319 51.08 -53.89 25.45
C GLN A 319 51.87 -52.88 24.61
N ALA A 320 52.60 -52.00 25.30
CA ALA A 320 53.57 -51.07 24.72
C ALA A 320 54.74 -51.82 24.08
#